data_AF-A0A1V2IH72-F1
#
_entry.id   AF-A0A1V2IH72-F1
#
_cell.length_a   1.000
_cell.length_b   1.000
_cell.length_c   1.000
_cell.angle_alpha   90.00
_cell.angle_beta   90.00
_cell.angle_gamma   90.00
#
_symmetry.space_group_name_H-M   'P 1'
#
loop_
_entity.id
_entity.type
_entity.pdbx_description
1 polymer ?
#
loop_
_entity_poly.entity_id
_entity_poly.type
_entity_poly.pdbx_seq_one_letter_code
_entity_poly.pdbx_strand_id
1 'polypeptide(L)'
;MALKKTTVMVEEEYLQIVKEAAAREGRPESEYFREAFRIAALHARRWSGDWDIPALDFGGPLTEDDVREAIDEAVNRKNGTTGIAT
;
A
#
# COMPACT_ATOMS: atom_id res chain seq x y z
N MET A 1 1.71 18.65 18.03
CA MET A 1 3.10 18.25 17.69
C MET A 1 3.78 19.39 16.96
N ALA A 2 5.05 19.69 17.26
CA ALA A 2 5.81 20.74 16.59
C ALA A 2 6.46 20.20 15.31
N LEU A 3 6.29 20.90 14.18
CA LEU A 3 7.00 20.60 12.94
C LEU A 3 8.51 20.82 13.13
N LYS A 4 9.33 19.92 12.59
CA LYS A 4 10.79 20.04 12.58
C LYS A 4 11.25 20.47 11.18
N LYS A 5 12.21 21.40 11.11
CA LYS A 5 12.81 21.82 9.84
C LYS A 5 13.90 20.83 9.45
N THR A 6 13.84 20.37 8.20
CA THR A 6 14.85 19.56 7.53
C THR A 6 15.08 20.15 6.15
N THR A 7 16.34 20.18 5.70
CA THR A 7 16.72 20.62 4.35
C THR A 7 17.20 19.39 3.57
N VAL A 8 16.71 19.20 2.35
CA VAL A 8 17.10 18.09 1.46
C VAL A 8 17.35 18.65 0.07
N MET A 9 18.34 18.10 -0.62
CA MET A 9 18.63 18.39 -2.02
C MET A 9 17.80 17.46 -2.91
N VAL A 10 17.19 18.02 -3.97
CA VAL A 10 16.40 17.27 -4.94
C VAL A 10 16.85 17.63 -6.36
N GLU A 11 16.58 16.75 -7.30
CA GLU A 11 16.79 17.04 -8.73
C GLU A 11 15.84 18.17 -9.18
N GLU A 12 16.35 19.03 -10.07
CA GLU A 12 15.62 20.20 -10.56
C GLU A 12 14.33 19.82 -11.29
N GLU A 13 14.38 18.76 -12.10
CA GLU A 13 13.23 18.24 -12.84
C GLU A 13 12.07 17.86 -11.91
N TYR A 14 12.36 17.14 -10.82
CA TYR A 14 11.32 16.76 -9.85
C TYR A 14 10.77 17.96 -9.09
N LEU A 15 11.62 18.93 -8.75
CA LEU A 15 11.15 20.16 -8.12
C LEU A 15 10.17 20.90 -9.03
N GLN A 16 10.48 20.98 -10.33
CA GLN A 16 9.64 21.65 -11.31
C GLN A 16 8.25 20.99 -11.43
N ILE A 17 8.20 19.65 -11.47
CA ILE A 17 6.93 18.89 -11.49
C ILE A 17 6.07 19.21 -10.26
N VAL A 18 6.67 19.26 -9.06
CA VAL A 18 5.95 19.58 -7.82
C VAL A 18 5.41 21.01 -7.84
N LYS A 19 6.17 21.97 -8.37
CA LYS A 19 5.74 23.38 -8.49
C LYS A 19 4.54 23.53 -9.42
N GLU A 20 4.55 22.84 -10.55
CA GLU A 20 3.45 22.85 -11.51
C GLU A 20 2.17 22.24 -10.91
N ALA A 21 2.31 21.13 -10.17
CA ALA A 21 1.21 20.52 -9.45
C ALA A 21 0.65 21.44 -8.36
N ALA A 22 1.51 22.06 -7.55
CA ALA A 22 1.14 22.99 -6.51
C ALA A 22 0.38 24.21 -7.05
N ALA A 23 0.86 24.78 -8.17
CA ALA A 23 0.19 25.86 -8.87
C ALA A 23 -1.18 25.45 -9.41
N ARG A 24 -1.29 24.25 -10.00
CA ARG A 24 -2.55 23.70 -10.53
C ARG A 24 -3.59 23.44 -9.44
N GLU A 25 -3.15 22.97 -8.27
CA GLU A 25 -4.04 22.59 -7.16
C GLU A 25 -4.28 23.73 -6.15
N GLY A 26 -3.57 24.86 -6.26
CA GLY A 26 -3.65 25.97 -5.30
C GLY A 26 -3.11 25.61 -3.92
N ARG A 27 -2.20 24.64 -3.84
CA ARG A 27 -1.65 24.11 -2.58
C ARG A 27 -0.22 24.59 -2.38
N PRO A 28 0.26 24.75 -1.13
CA PRO A 28 1.65 25.08 -0.88
C PRO A 28 2.58 23.92 -1.27
N GLU A 29 3.70 24.20 -1.92
CA GLU A 29 4.76 23.21 -2.24
C GLU A 29 5.17 22.38 -0.99
N SER A 30 5.19 23.04 0.17
CA SER A 30 5.55 22.41 1.45
C SER A 30 4.63 21.25 1.85
N GLU A 31 3.40 21.20 1.35
CA GLU A 31 2.50 20.07 1.62
C GLU A 31 2.95 18.81 0.88
N TYR A 32 3.33 18.93 -0.40
CA TYR A 32 3.85 17.82 -1.18
C TYR A 32 5.12 17.26 -0.54
N PHE A 33 6.01 18.11 -0.05
CA PHE A 33 7.21 17.64 0.66
C PHE A 33 6.85 16.89 1.95
N ARG A 34 5.89 17.40 2.75
CA ARG A 34 5.43 16.70 3.96
C ARG A 34 4.80 15.34 3.62
N GLU A 35 4.05 15.27 2.53
CA GLU A 35 3.46 14.03 2.04
C GLU A 35 4.51 13.03 1.57
N ALA A 36 5.50 13.49 0.79
CA ALA A 36 6.64 12.68 0.37
C ALA A 36 7.40 12.10 1.58
N PHE A 37 7.67 12.93 2.61
CA PHE A 37 8.28 12.46 3.86
C PHE A 37 7.41 11.43 4.58
N ARG A 38 6.08 11.60 4.60
CA ARG A 38 5.16 10.64 5.19
C ARG A 38 5.21 9.30 4.46
N ILE A 39 5.18 9.32 3.12
CA ILE A 39 5.28 8.11 2.29
C ILE A 39 6.62 7.41 2.54
N ALA A 40 7.73 8.17 2.51
CA ALA A 40 9.06 7.64 2.80
C ALA A 40 9.14 7.01 4.20
N ALA A 41 8.55 7.65 5.22
CA ALA A 41 8.51 7.11 6.57
C ALA A 41 7.70 5.80 6.66
N LEU A 42 6.57 5.69 5.94
CA LEU A 42 5.79 4.47 5.87
C LEU A 42 6.58 3.34 5.19
N HIS A 43 7.26 3.62 4.08
CA HIS A 43 8.13 2.66 3.40
C HIS A 43 9.30 2.20 4.28
N ALA A 44 9.90 3.12 5.03
CA ALA A 44 11.00 2.81 5.94
C ALA A 44 10.56 2.07 7.21
N ARG A 45 9.26 2.05 7.52
CA ARG A 45 8.71 1.35 8.67
C ARG A 45 8.75 -0.17 8.43
N ARG A 46 9.92 -0.75 8.69
CA ARG A 46 10.08 -2.20 8.82
C ARG A 46 9.36 -2.67 10.09
N TRP A 47 8.74 -3.85 10.04
CA TRP A 47 8.24 -4.50 11.25
C TRP A 47 9.45 -4.79 12.14
N SER A 48 9.52 -4.14 13.30
CA SER A 48 10.68 -4.17 14.19
C SER A 48 10.65 -5.36 15.17
N GLY A 49 10.03 -6.47 14.77
CA GLY A 49 9.89 -7.67 15.57
C GLY A 49 9.78 -8.90 14.66
N ASP A 50 10.10 -10.07 15.21
CA ASP A 50 9.78 -11.34 14.56
C ASP A 50 8.29 -11.31 14.20
N TRP A 51 8.03 -11.68 12.96
CA TRP A 51 6.70 -11.65 12.39
C TRP A 51 5.87 -12.74 13.07
N ASP A 52 5.21 -12.40 14.17
CA ASP A 52 4.37 -13.30 14.98
C ASP A 52 3.01 -13.52 14.29
N ILE A 53 3.03 -14.00 13.02
CA ILE A 53 1.83 -14.63 12.48
C ILE A 53 1.68 -15.94 13.25
N PRO A 54 0.54 -16.17 13.93
CA PRO A 54 0.26 -17.47 14.47
C PRO A 54 0.31 -18.48 13.33
N ALA A 55 1.17 -19.50 13.47
CA ALA A 55 1.18 -20.61 12.54
C ALA A 55 -0.22 -21.24 12.54
N LEU A 56 -0.97 -21.02 11.47
CA LEU A 56 -2.28 -21.62 11.29
C LEU A 56 -2.04 -23.08 10.91
N ASP A 57 -2.32 -23.98 11.84
CA ASP A 57 -2.35 -25.41 11.55
C ASP A 57 -3.67 -25.72 10.84
N PHE A 58 -3.57 -25.99 9.53
CA PHE A 58 -4.70 -26.36 8.69
C PHE A 58 -5.02 -27.87 8.75
N GLY A 59 -4.49 -28.59 9.75
CA GLY A 59 -4.82 -30.00 9.99
C GLY A 59 -4.04 -30.99 9.13
N GLY A 60 -2.97 -30.54 8.47
CA GLY A 60 -2.13 -31.37 7.60
C GLY A 60 -1.27 -30.56 6.63
N PRO A 61 -0.32 -31.20 5.93
CA PRO A 61 0.46 -30.54 4.88
C PRO A 61 -0.46 -30.10 3.73
N LEU A 62 -0.42 -28.82 3.40
CA LEU A 62 -1.15 -28.24 2.27
C LEU A 62 -0.45 -28.61 0.95
N THR A 63 -1.15 -29.22 0.01
CA THR A 63 -0.62 -29.53 -1.32
C THR A 63 -0.95 -28.43 -2.33
N GLU A 64 -0.26 -28.42 -3.47
CA GLU A 64 -0.59 -27.49 -4.57
C GLU A 64 -2.02 -27.68 -5.09
N ASP A 65 -2.53 -28.91 -5.07
CA ASP A 65 -3.87 -29.24 -5.54
C ASP A 65 -4.94 -28.67 -4.60
N ASP A 66 -4.72 -28.73 -3.28
CA ASP A 66 -5.63 -28.14 -2.28
C ASP A 66 -5.78 -26.62 -2.47
N VAL A 67 -4.66 -25.94 -2.77
CA VAL A 67 -4.67 -24.49 -3.05
C VAL A 67 -5.44 -24.18 -4.32
N ARG A 68 -5.22 -24.98 -5.37
CA ARG A 68 -5.87 -24.78 -6.67
C ARG A 68 -7.37 -24.96 -6.57
N GLU A 69 -7.81 -26.03 -5.90
CA GLU A 69 -9.24 -26.30 -5.68
C GLU A 69 -9.91 -25.16 -4.91
N ALA A 70 -9.29 -24.67 -3.84
CA ALA A 70 -9.83 -23.57 -3.05
C ALA A 70 -9.96 -22.25 -3.85
N ILE A 71 -8.98 -21.96 -4.72
CA ILE A 71 -9.03 -20.80 -5.61
C ILE A 71 -10.14 -20.96 -6.64
N ASP A 72 -10.24 -22.12 -7.28
CA ASP A 72 -11.26 -22.40 -8.29
C ASP A 72 -12.67 -22.34 -7.69
N GLU A 73 -12.87 -22.88 -6.49
CA GLU A 73 -14.12 -22.78 -5.74
C GLU A 73 -14.46 -21.31 -5.43
N ALA A 74 -13.50 -20.53 -4.94
CA ALA A 74 -13.71 -19.11 -4.60
C ALA A 74 -14.05 -18.27 -5.83
N VAL A 75 -13.38 -18.50 -6.96
CA VAL A 75 -13.65 -17.82 -8.23
C VAL A 75 -15.03 -18.20 -8.74
N ASN A 76 -15.39 -19.47 -8.73
CA ASN A 76 -16.69 -19.95 -9.17
C ASN A 76 -17.83 -19.48 -8.27
N ARG A 77 -17.63 -19.40 -6.95
CA ARG A 77 -18.59 -18.83 -5.98
C ARG A 77 -18.86 -17.35 -6.26
N LYS A 78 -17.81 -16.59 -6.57
CA LYS A 78 -17.91 -15.17 -6.95
C LYS A 78 -18.67 -15.00 -8.27
N ASN A 79 -18.47 -15.91 -9.22
CA ASN A 79 -19.15 -15.89 -10.52
C ASN A 79 -20.61 -16.38 -10.46
N GLY A 80 -20.95 -17.28 -9.52
CA GLY A 80 -22.29 -17.81 -9.33
C GLY A 80 -23.26 -16.88 -8.59
N THR A 81 -22.77 -15.86 -7.88
CA THR A 81 -23.61 -14.91 -7.12
C THR A 81 -24.23 -13.81 -8.01
N THR A 82 -23.80 -13.66 -9.26
CA THR A 82 -24.36 -12.70 -10.22
C THR A 82 -25.68 -13.17 -10.85
N GLY A 83 -26.17 -14.37 -10.51
CA GLY A 83 -27.26 -15.04 -11.22
C GLY A 83 -28.51 -15.36 -10.40
N ILE A 84 -28.93 -14.53 -9.44
CA ILE A 84 -30.29 -14.62 -8.87
C ILE A 84 -30.80 -13.24 -8.43
N ALA A 85 -31.38 -12.52 -9.38
CA ALA A 85 -32.42 -11.54 -9.12
C ALA A 85 -33.65 -11.97 -9.92
N THR A 86 -34.59 -12.63 -9.25
CA THR A 86 -35.99 -12.78 -9.69
C THR A 86 -36.86 -12.80 -8.44
#